data_AF-A0A7S1Z3X1-F1
#
_entry.id   AF-A0A7S1Z3X1-F1
#
_cell.length_a   1.000
_cell.length_b   1.000
_cell.length_c   1.000
_cell.angle_alpha   90.00
_cell.angle_beta   90.00
_cell.angle_gamma   90.00
#
_symmetry.space_group_name_H-M   'P 1'
#
loop_
_entity.id
_entity.type
_entity.pdbx_description
1 polymer ?
#
loop_
_entity_poly.entity_id
_entity_poly.type
_entity_poly.pdbx_seq_one_letter_code
_entity_poly.pdbx_strand_id
1 'polypeptide(L)'
;RRLTSQCEAAYHEASALSRVRIHADLFEVRVDPRGLRYPLVNGLRLSHHPKGDLTWGEVDAAWAQAAQLLLFVGGTAGFASRDLRVVPLTSCAKIIEVGRGGDRRIVHSLGKDALESKEDRGEKNVSDGAGHIRSMVLSLCAFNALLYQLVYHIETSVLGAKVGPAPSSSSIERPPYKMSRYQIGQYDLQRLREGDDPGWSAVVQCIASNLKWLAENAGSFDPM
;
A
#
# COMPACT_ATOMS: atom_id res chain seq x y z
N ARG A 1 26.68 -37.63 18.63
CA ARG A 1 25.97 -36.87 19.70
C ARG A 1 26.09 -35.36 19.51
N ARG A 2 27.28 -34.78 19.30
CA ARG A 2 27.46 -33.33 19.08
C ARG A 2 26.90 -32.81 17.74
N LEU A 3 27.06 -33.56 16.66
CA LEU A 3 26.50 -33.22 15.33
C LEU A 3 24.96 -33.28 15.31
N THR A 4 24.37 -34.26 16.00
CA THR A 4 22.91 -34.39 16.10
C THR A 4 22.27 -33.22 16.84
N SER A 5 22.86 -32.75 17.95
CA SER A 5 22.36 -31.56 18.65
C SER A 5 22.55 -30.27 17.86
N GLN A 6 23.59 -30.18 17.02
CA GLN A 6 23.80 -29.03 16.13
C GLN A 6 22.79 -29.01 14.99
N CYS A 7 22.46 -30.16 14.39
CA CYS A 7 21.39 -30.25 13.41
C CYS A 7 20.03 -29.88 14.02
N GLU A 8 19.69 -30.40 15.21
CA GLU A 8 18.43 -30.06 15.89
C GLU A 8 18.32 -28.57 16.21
N ALA A 9 19.41 -27.95 16.69
CA ALA A 9 19.46 -26.51 16.92
C ALA A 9 19.26 -25.70 15.63
N ALA A 10 19.95 -26.09 14.54
CA ALA A 10 19.80 -25.45 13.24
C ALA A 10 18.39 -25.63 12.67
N TYR A 11 17.77 -26.81 12.83
CA TYR A 11 16.37 -27.03 12.43
C TYR A 11 15.40 -26.19 13.25
N HIS A 12 15.65 -26.05 14.56
CA HIS A 12 14.82 -25.22 15.43
C HIS A 12 14.96 -23.73 15.09
N GLU A 13 16.16 -23.27 14.78
CA GLU A 13 16.42 -21.90 14.35
C GLU A 13 15.83 -21.62 12.97
N ALA A 14 16.00 -22.54 12.00
CA ALA A 14 15.36 -22.44 10.69
C ALA A 14 13.83 -22.45 10.78
N SER A 15 13.25 -23.25 11.70
CA SER A 15 11.81 -23.28 11.98
C SER A 15 11.32 -22.01 12.69
N ALA A 16 12.17 -21.38 13.52
CA ALA A 16 11.86 -20.08 14.12
C ALA A 16 11.90 -18.97 13.07
N LEU A 17 12.92 -18.96 12.21
CA LEU A 17 13.09 -17.98 11.13
C LEU A 17 12.01 -18.12 10.05
N SER A 18 11.57 -19.34 9.72
CA SER A 18 10.48 -19.57 8.76
C SER A 18 9.12 -19.06 9.24
N ARG A 19 8.99 -18.72 10.53
CA ARG A 19 7.77 -18.17 11.13
C ARG A 19 7.81 -16.64 11.29
N VAL A 20 8.95 -16.01 11.02
CA VAL A 20 9.07 -14.54 11.08
C VAL A 20 8.36 -13.96 9.86
N ARG A 21 7.30 -13.18 10.11
CA ARG A 21 6.57 -12.47 9.06
C ARG A 21 7.16 -11.08 8.93
N ILE A 22 8.39 -11.00 8.40
CA ILE A 22 9.20 -9.76 8.34
C ILE A 22 8.38 -8.56 7.86
N HIS A 23 7.53 -8.75 6.85
CA HIS A 23 6.66 -7.70 6.32
C HIS A 23 5.60 -7.22 7.32
N ALA A 24 4.93 -8.13 8.03
CA ALA A 24 3.92 -7.80 9.02
C ALA A 24 4.53 -7.23 10.32
N ASP A 25 5.75 -7.64 10.64
CA ASP A 25 6.51 -7.13 11.79
C ASP A 25 7.05 -5.71 11.52
N LEU A 26 7.41 -5.40 10.27
CA LEU A 26 7.92 -4.09 9.86
C LEU A 26 6.80 -3.08 9.53
N PHE A 27 5.65 -3.57 9.06
CA PHE A 27 4.50 -2.78 8.68
C PHE A 27 3.22 -3.33 9.33
N GLU A 28 2.97 -2.92 10.56
CA GLU A 28 1.75 -3.25 11.30
C GLU A 28 0.57 -2.47 10.70
N VAL A 29 -0.29 -3.15 9.95
CA VAL A 29 -1.53 -2.57 9.42
C VAL A 29 -2.72 -3.03 10.24
N ARG A 30 -3.39 -2.11 10.92
CA ARG A 30 -4.59 -2.39 11.73
C ARG A 30 -5.82 -1.78 11.08
N VAL A 31 -6.86 -2.59 10.96
CA VAL A 31 -8.11 -2.19 10.32
C VAL A 31 -9.26 -2.57 11.24
N ASP A 32 -10.14 -1.62 11.53
CA ASP A 32 -11.40 -1.90 12.23
C ASP A 32 -12.42 -2.47 11.22
N PRO A 33 -12.89 -3.72 11.37
CA PRO A 33 -13.85 -4.30 10.43
C PRO A 33 -15.18 -3.54 10.36
N ARG A 34 -15.50 -2.72 11.36
CA ARG A 34 -16.71 -1.89 11.38
C ARG A 34 -16.52 -0.53 10.71
N GLY A 35 -15.29 -0.16 10.37
CA GLY A 35 -14.97 1.15 9.77
C GLY A 35 -15.27 2.34 10.70
N LEU A 36 -15.34 2.14 12.02
CA LEU A 36 -15.63 3.21 12.98
C LEU A 36 -14.39 3.99 13.40
N ARG A 37 -13.21 3.42 13.16
CA ARG A 37 -11.91 4.04 13.43
C ARG A 37 -11.08 4.08 12.16
N TYR A 38 -10.19 5.07 12.07
CA TYR A 38 -9.17 5.10 11.04
C TYR A 38 -8.37 3.80 11.02
N PRO A 39 -8.04 3.26 9.85
CA PRO A 39 -6.97 2.29 9.73
C PRO A 39 -5.66 2.89 10.24
N LEU A 40 -4.82 2.04 10.79
CA LEU A 40 -3.49 2.41 11.26
C LEU A 40 -2.42 1.71 10.42
N VAL A 41 -1.34 2.42 10.12
CA VAL A 41 -0.09 1.86 9.60
C VAL A 41 1.01 2.25 10.59
N ASN A 42 1.64 1.27 11.22
CA ASN A 42 2.61 1.46 12.33
C ASN A 42 2.13 2.47 13.39
N GLY A 43 0.84 2.36 13.75
CA GLY A 43 0.20 3.25 14.73
C GLY A 43 -0.23 4.63 14.22
N LEU A 44 0.10 5.02 12.99
CA LEU A 44 -0.30 6.29 12.37
C LEU A 44 -1.66 6.16 11.68
N ARG A 45 -2.55 7.14 11.87
CA ARG A 45 -3.89 7.13 11.26
C ARG A 45 -3.83 7.43 9.77
N LEU A 46 -4.26 6.46 8.98
CA LEU A 46 -4.39 6.60 7.53
C LEU A 46 -5.71 7.31 7.20
N SER A 47 -5.63 8.46 6.53
CA SER A 47 -6.78 9.25 6.09
C SER A 47 -6.47 9.96 4.76
N HIS A 48 -7.48 10.49 4.10
CA HIS A 48 -7.32 11.34 2.91
C HIS A 48 -7.02 12.80 3.28
N HIS A 49 -7.51 13.28 4.43
CA HIS A 49 -7.17 14.60 4.97
C HIS A 49 -7.23 14.58 6.51
N PRO A 50 -6.66 15.60 7.17
CA PRO A 50 -6.68 15.71 8.62
C PRO A 50 -8.06 16.13 9.15
N LYS A 51 -8.52 15.48 10.21
CA LYS A 51 -9.77 15.77 10.92
C LYS A 51 -9.59 15.67 12.42
N GLY A 52 -10.19 16.61 13.16
CA GLY A 52 -10.07 16.64 14.61
C GLY A 52 -8.63 16.95 15.04
N ASP A 53 -8.02 16.03 15.77
CA ASP A 53 -6.64 16.12 16.27
C ASP A 53 -5.59 15.55 15.28
N LEU A 54 -6.03 15.01 14.14
CA LEU A 54 -5.14 14.49 13.10
C LEU A 54 -4.42 15.65 12.39
N THR A 55 -3.13 15.49 12.13
CA THR A 55 -2.31 16.49 11.40
C THR A 55 -1.93 15.99 10.01
N TRP A 56 -1.61 16.91 9.09
CA TRP A 56 -1.06 16.52 7.78
C TRP A 56 0.22 15.70 7.92
N GLY A 57 1.09 16.02 8.88
CA GLY A 57 2.32 15.26 9.10
C GLY A 57 2.06 13.79 9.44
N GLU A 58 1.00 13.49 10.20
CA GLU A 58 0.59 12.11 10.50
C GLU A 58 0.00 11.43 9.25
N VAL A 59 -0.87 12.11 8.50
CA VAL A 59 -1.47 11.59 7.26
C VAL A 59 -0.40 11.27 6.21
N ASP A 60 0.53 12.19 5.99
CA ASP A 60 1.59 12.06 5.00
C ASP A 60 2.56 10.93 5.39
N ALA A 61 2.88 10.80 6.68
CA ALA A 61 3.71 9.71 7.20
C ALA A 61 3.00 8.34 7.11
N ALA A 62 1.69 8.27 7.38
CA ALA A 62 0.92 7.04 7.21
C ALA A 62 0.92 6.57 5.75
N TRP A 63 0.70 7.49 4.79
CA TRP A 63 0.80 7.17 3.37
C TRP A 63 2.22 6.80 2.93
N ALA A 64 3.25 7.47 3.47
CA ALA A 64 4.64 7.13 3.23
C ALA A 64 4.95 5.69 3.63
N GLN A 65 4.52 5.27 4.83
CA GLN A 65 4.69 3.90 5.30
C GLN A 65 3.89 2.89 4.47
N ALA A 66 2.66 3.24 4.07
CA ALA A 66 1.87 2.39 3.16
C ALA A 66 2.58 2.19 1.81
N ALA A 67 3.19 3.24 1.25
CA ALA A 67 3.95 3.15 0.01
C ALA A 67 5.27 2.36 0.18
N GLN A 68 5.94 2.50 1.32
CA GLN A 68 7.11 1.71 1.68
C GLN A 68 6.78 0.21 1.80
N LEU A 69 5.60 -0.15 2.33
CA LEU A 69 5.13 -1.53 2.32
C LEU A 69 5.04 -2.07 0.89
N LEU A 70 4.44 -1.33 -0.05
CA LEU A 70 4.38 -1.74 -1.46
C LEU A 70 5.77 -1.91 -2.08
N LEU A 71 6.68 -0.99 -1.78
CA LEU A 71 8.06 -1.05 -2.27
C LEU A 71 8.80 -2.27 -1.70
N PHE A 72 8.66 -2.53 -0.41
CA PHE A 72 9.34 -3.61 0.29
C PHE A 72 8.82 -4.97 -0.17
N VAL A 73 7.50 -5.17 -0.16
CA VAL A 73 6.87 -6.41 -0.64
C VAL A 73 7.14 -6.61 -2.12
N GLY A 74 7.08 -5.55 -2.93
CA GLY A 74 7.39 -5.61 -4.35
C GLY A 74 8.83 -6.05 -4.60
N GLY A 75 9.79 -5.50 -3.85
CA GLY A 75 11.19 -5.90 -3.91
C GLY A 75 11.40 -7.37 -3.57
N THR A 76 10.80 -7.86 -2.49
CA THR A 76 10.92 -9.28 -2.09
C THR A 76 10.22 -10.22 -3.07
N ALA A 77 9.12 -9.79 -3.70
CA ALA A 77 8.39 -10.59 -4.69
C ALA A 77 8.96 -10.50 -6.11
N GLY A 78 10.08 -9.81 -6.32
CA GLY A 78 10.64 -9.56 -7.65
C GLY A 78 9.70 -8.76 -8.57
N PHE A 79 8.77 -8.00 -8.01
CA PHE A 79 7.80 -7.20 -8.74
C PHE A 79 8.39 -5.86 -9.13
N ALA A 80 8.27 -5.53 -10.42
CA ALA A 80 8.48 -4.18 -10.93
C ALA A 80 7.31 -3.79 -11.82
N SER A 81 6.59 -2.74 -11.43
CA SER A 81 5.57 -2.12 -12.29
C SER A 81 6.19 -1.65 -13.62
N ARG A 82 5.40 -1.45 -14.68
CA ARG A 82 5.91 -0.92 -15.95
C ARG A 82 5.90 0.59 -16.01
N ASP A 83 4.90 1.18 -15.36
CA ASP A 83 4.51 2.58 -15.52
C ASP A 83 4.46 3.33 -14.19
N LEU A 84 4.51 2.67 -13.04
CA LEU A 84 4.42 3.29 -11.72
C LEU A 84 5.65 2.98 -10.85
N ARG A 85 6.14 3.97 -10.12
CA ARG A 85 7.31 3.83 -9.22
C ARG A 85 7.05 4.55 -7.91
N VAL A 86 7.22 3.85 -6.79
CA VAL A 86 7.26 4.48 -5.47
C VAL A 86 8.59 5.20 -5.31
N VAL A 87 8.55 6.43 -4.84
CA VAL A 87 9.73 7.15 -4.36
C VAL A 87 9.71 7.08 -2.84
N PRO A 88 10.64 6.35 -2.19
CA PRO A 88 10.68 6.27 -0.75
C PRO A 88 11.10 7.62 -0.18
N LEU A 89 10.18 8.28 0.49
CA LEU A 89 10.46 9.48 1.29
C LEU A 89 9.95 9.22 2.70
N THR A 90 10.58 9.87 3.69
CA THR A 90 10.25 9.68 5.11
C THR A 90 8.98 10.42 5.52
N SER A 91 8.59 11.45 4.78
CA SER A 91 7.55 12.41 5.17
C SER A 91 6.41 12.58 4.17
N CYS A 92 6.42 11.87 3.05
CA CYS A 92 5.31 11.83 2.09
C CYS A 92 5.42 10.60 1.19
N ALA A 93 4.31 10.14 0.61
CA ALA A 93 4.36 9.14 -0.44
C ALA A 93 4.26 9.81 -1.81
N LYS A 94 5.29 9.61 -2.63
CA LYS A 94 5.27 10.02 -4.04
C LYS A 94 5.27 8.82 -4.95
N ILE A 95 4.39 8.85 -5.95
CA ILE A 95 4.36 7.86 -7.03
C ILE A 95 4.66 8.59 -8.33
N ILE A 96 5.67 8.11 -9.05
CA ILE A 96 5.97 8.59 -10.39
C ILE A 96 5.26 7.68 -11.37
N GLU A 97 4.40 8.28 -12.19
CA GLU A 97 3.83 7.64 -13.36
C GLU A 97 4.62 8.02 -14.62
N VAL A 98 5.11 7.02 -15.33
CA VAL A 98 5.83 7.14 -16.58
C VAL A 98 4.89 6.81 -17.73
N GLY A 99 4.55 7.82 -18.54
CA GLY A 99 3.68 7.67 -19.69
C GLY A 99 4.28 6.74 -20.76
N ARG A 100 3.40 6.16 -21.60
CA ARG A 100 3.84 5.37 -22.76
C ARG A 100 4.73 6.24 -23.67
N GLY A 101 5.98 5.83 -23.84
CA GLY A 101 7.00 6.57 -24.60
C GLY A 101 8.06 7.29 -23.75
N GLY A 102 7.95 7.30 -22.42
CA GLY A 102 8.99 7.79 -21.52
C GLY A 102 9.08 9.31 -21.33
N ASP A 103 8.48 10.10 -22.23
CA ASP A 103 8.59 11.56 -22.23
C ASP A 103 7.76 12.27 -21.15
N ARG A 104 6.64 11.68 -20.73
CA ARG A 104 5.76 12.28 -19.72
C ARG A 104 5.95 11.61 -18.37
N ARG A 105 6.39 12.37 -17.37
CA ARG A 105 6.43 11.95 -15.96
C ARG A 105 5.43 12.75 -15.16
N ILE A 106 4.49 12.07 -14.52
CA ILE A 106 3.52 12.67 -13.60
C ILE A 106 3.94 12.26 -12.18
N VAL A 107 4.05 13.24 -11.28
CA VAL A 107 4.32 12.98 -9.86
C VAL A 107 3.00 13.09 -9.12
N HIS A 108 2.61 12.00 -8.49
CA HIS A 108 1.44 11.89 -7.64
C HIS A 108 1.88 11.99 -6.19
N SER A 109 1.36 12.95 -5.43
CA SER A 109 1.56 13.04 -3.97
C SER A 109 0.34 12.50 -3.26
N LEU A 110 0.53 11.55 -2.34
CA LEU A 110 -0.51 11.16 -1.38
C LEU A 110 -0.32 12.00 -0.12
N GLY A 111 -1.39 12.65 0.32
CA GLY A 111 -1.34 13.59 1.44
C GLY A 111 -1.31 15.06 0.98
N LYS A 112 -0.68 15.94 1.76
CA LYS A 112 -0.62 17.37 1.45
C LYS A 112 0.25 17.63 0.22
N ASP A 113 -0.30 18.27 -0.81
CA ASP A 113 0.50 18.66 -1.97
C ASP A 113 1.44 19.83 -1.61
N ALA A 114 2.74 19.66 -1.86
CA ALA A 114 3.75 20.67 -1.52
C ALA A 114 3.54 22.01 -2.25
N LEU A 115 2.75 22.03 -3.32
CA LEU A 115 2.37 23.27 -4.04
C LEU A 115 1.54 24.22 -3.17
N GLU A 116 0.86 23.71 -2.14
CA GLU A 116 0.10 24.52 -1.17
C GLU A 116 1.00 25.18 -0.12
N SER A 117 2.23 24.69 0.09
CA SER A 117 3.18 25.34 1.02
C SER A 117 3.65 26.72 0.54
N LYS A 118 3.33 27.10 -0.71
CA LYS A 118 3.56 28.45 -1.22
C LYS A 118 2.46 29.45 -0.82
N GLU A 119 1.26 28.99 -0.48
CA GLU A 119 0.19 29.87 0.04
C GLU A 119 0.54 30.39 1.45
N ASP A 120 1.29 29.61 2.24
CA ASP A 120 1.85 30.04 3.54
C ASP A 120 2.97 31.09 3.41
N ARG A 121 3.42 31.43 2.18
CA ARG A 121 4.36 32.54 1.91
C ARG A 121 3.69 33.83 1.41
N GLY A 122 2.36 33.92 1.47
CA GLY A 122 1.63 35.16 1.25
C GLY A 122 1.24 35.47 -0.20
N GLU A 123 1.43 34.55 -1.14
CA GLU A 123 0.89 34.66 -2.49
C GLU A 123 -0.49 33.97 -2.54
N LYS A 124 -1.55 34.77 -2.39
CA LYS A 124 -2.94 34.34 -2.62
C LYS A 124 -3.15 34.02 -4.10
N ASN A 125 -2.78 32.81 -4.52
CA ASN A 125 -3.42 32.22 -5.67
C ASN A 125 -4.69 31.56 -5.18
N VAL A 126 -5.81 31.84 -5.84
CA VAL A 126 -7.08 31.15 -5.61
C VAL A 126 -6.88 29.71 -6.08
N SER A 127 -6.38 28.84 -5.20
CA SER A 127 -6.40 27.40 -5.46
C SER A 127 -7.87 26.95 -5.37
N ASP A 128 -8.44 26.70 -6.54
CA ASP A 128 -9.79 26.16 -6.67
C ASP A 128 -9.81 24.79 -5.99
N GLY A 129 -10.56 24.60 -4.90
CA GLY A 129 -10.59 23.35 -4.11
C GLY A 129 -10.85 22.09 -4.95
N ALA A 130 -11.55 22.27 -6.07
CA ALA A 130 -11.74 21.26 -7.11
C ALA A 130 -10.44 20.70 -7.71
N GLY A 131 -9.39 21.52 -7.84
CA GLY A 131 -8.08 21.13 -8.34
C GLY A 131 -7.33 20.21 -7.37
N HIS A 132 -7.38 20.53 -6.07
CA HIS A 132 -6.77 19.72 -5.02
C HIS A 132 -7.40 18.33 -4.95
N ILE A 133 -8.73 18.27 -4.90
CA ILE A 133 -9.48 17.02 -4.86
C ILE A 133 -9.17 16.17 -6.08
N ARG A 134 -9.10 16.78 -7.27
CA ARG A 134 -8.71 16.07 -8.49
C ARG A 134 -7.28 15.50 -8.40
N SER A 135 -6.33 16.27 -7.87
CA SER A 135 -4.94 15.80 -7.65
C SER A 135 -4.93 14.57 -6.73
N MET A 136 -5.62 14.66 -5.59
CA MET A 136 -5.69 13.58 -4.61
C MET A 136 -6.35 12.32 -5.18
N VAL A 137 -7.45 12.46 -5.95
CA VAL A 137 -8.09 11.34 -6.64
C VAL A 137 -7.12 10.66 -7.59
N LEU A 138 -6.37 11.43 -8.39
CA LEU A 138 -5.38 10.88 -9.33
C LEU A 138 -4.26 10.14 -8.59
N SER A 139 -3.75 10.71 -7.50
CA SER A 139 -2.74 10.08 -6.66
C SER A 139 -3.24 8.77 -6.05
N LEU A 140 -4.48 8.76 -5.58
CA LEU A 140 -5.10 7.56 -5.02
C LEU A 140 -5.32 6.47 -6.09
N CYS A 141 -5.70 6.87 -7.32
CA CYS A 141 -5.77 5.95 -8.45
C CYS A 141 -4.40 5.35 -8.79
N ALA A 142 -3.34 6.15 -8.76
CA ALA A 142 -1.98 5.67 -9.01
C ALA A 142 -1.52 4.68 -7.92
N PHE A 143 -1.80 4.98 -6.64
CA PHE A 143 -1.53 4.05 -5.54
C PHE A 143 -2.30 2.75 -5.67
N ASN A 144 -3.61 2.83 -5.91
CA ASN A 144 -4.47 1.65 -6.05
C ASN A 144 -4.10 0.81 -7.26
N ALA A 145 -3.69 1.43 -8.38
CA ALA A 145 -3.16 0.73 -9.54
C ALA A 145 -1.87 -0.02 -9.22
N LEU A 146 -0.94 0.59 -8.47
CA LEU A 146 0.30 -0.06 -8.08
C LEU A 146 0.03 -1.25 -7.14
N LEU A 147 -0.83 -1.07 -6.14
CA LEU A 147 -1.27 -2.14 -5.25
C LEU A 147 -1.92 -3.29 -6.07
N TYR A 148 -2.80 -2.97 -7.02
CA TYR A 148 -3.39 -3.95 -7.93
C TYR A 148 -2.35 -4.73 -8.73
N GLN A 149 -1.39 -4.03 -9.37
CA GLN A 149 -0.34 -4.68 -10.16
C GLN A 149 0.52 -5.62 -9.30
N LEU A 150 0.87 -5.21 -8.07
CA LEU A 150 1.65 -6.04 -7.14
C LEU A 150 0.87 -7.29 -6.72
N VAL A 151 -0.39 -7.14 -6.31
CA VAL A 151 -1.21 -8.29 -5.91
C VAL A 151 -1.44 -9.24 -7.08
N TYR A 152 -1.70 -8.72 -8.28
CA TYR A 152 -1.84 -9.54 -9.47
C TYR A 152 -0.55 -10.33 -9.80
N HIS A 153 0.62 -9.68 -9.68
CA HIS A 153 1.92 -10.34 -9.85
C HIS A 153 2.12 -11.47 -8.84
N ILE A 154 1.77 -11.24 -7.58
CA ILE A 154 1.82 -12.25 -6.53
C ILE A 154 0.88 -13.43 -6.83
N GLU A 155 -0.39 -13.16 -7.16
CA GLU A 155 -1.37 -14.19 -7.47
C GLU A 155 -0.93 -15.06 -8.66
N THR A 156 -0.38 -14.44 -9.70
CA THR A 156 0.09 -15.15 -10.91
C THR A 156 1.40 -15.92 -10.67
N SER A 157 2.31 -15.39 -9.86
CA SER A 157 3.57 -16.07 -9.50
C SER A 157 3.30 -17.33 -8.68
N VAL A 158 2.35 -17.25 -7.72
CA VAL A 158 1.93 -18.40 -6.92
C VAL A 158 1.24 -19.48 -7.76
N LEU A 159 0.43 -19.09 -8.76
CA LEU A 159 -0.22 -20.02 -9.68
C LEU A 159 0.79 -20.69 -10.62
N GLY A 160 1.80 -19.95 -11.09
CA GLY A 160 2.88 -20.47 -11.93
C GLY A 160 3.76 -21.50 -11.22
N ALA A 161 3.96 -21.36 -9.91
CA ALA A 161 4.73 -22.30 -9.09
C ALA A 161 4.03 -23.65 -8.84
N LYS A 162 2.71 -23.76 -9.07
CA LYS A 162 1.89 -24.96 -8.79
C LYS A 162 1.88 -26.02 -9.90
N VAL A 163 2.79 -25.97 -10.88
CA VAL A 163 2.88 -26.96 -11.99
C VAL A 163 3.64 -28.26 -11.59
N GLY A 164 4.05 -28.41 -10.33
CA GLY A 164 4.61 -29.66 -9.77
C GLY A 164 3.58 -30.55 -9.03
N PRO A 165 3.88 -31.84 -8.78
CA PRO A 165 2.95 -32.74 -8.08
C PRO A 165 2.68 -32.20 -6.68
N ALA A 166 1.39 -32.01 -6.39
CA ALA A 166 0.87 -31.16 -5.32
C ALA A 166 1.40 -31.49 -3.91
N PRO A 167 1.93 -30.51 -3.17
CA PRO A 167 1.81 -30.50 -1.73
C PRO A 167 0.50 -29.83 -1.29
N SER A 168 -0.05 -30.39 -0.22
CA SER A 168 -1.34 -30.09 0.41
C SER A 168 -1.53 -28.61 0.82
N SER A 169 -2.66 -28.04 0.36
CA SER A 169 -3.54 -27.12 1.10
C SER A 169 -2.98 -25.81 1.69
N SER A 170 -2.15 -25.05 0.98
CA SER A 170 -2.07 -23.59 1.19
C SER A 170 -2.70 -22.85 0.01
N SER A 171 -4.02 -22.70 0.05
CA SER A 171 -4.69 -21.69 -0.76
C SER A 171 -4.46 -20.35 -0.06
N ILE A 172 -3.56 -19.53 -0.59
CA ILE A 172 -3.47 -18.12 -0.19
C ILE A 172 -4.88 -17.53 -0.37
N GLU A 173 -5.44 -17.03 0.73
CA GLU A 173 -6.71 -16.35 0.72
C GLU A 173 -6.59 -15.12 -0.18
N ARG A 174 -7.63 -14.79 -0.95
CA ARG A 174 -7.60 -13.61 -1.83
C ARG A 174 -7.67 -12.31 -1.02
N PRO A 175 -7.18 -11.18 -1.55
CA PRO A 175 -7.41 -9.88 -0.93
C PRO A 175 -8.92 -9.64 -0.69
N PRO A 176 -9.31 -9.00 0.42
CA PRO A 176 -10.71 -8.83 0.80
C PRO A 176 -11.49 -7.96 -0.20
N TYR A 177 -10.84 -7.00 -0.86
CA TYR A 177 -11.47 -6.13 -1.84
C TYR A 177 -10.84 -6.29 -3.22
N LYS A 178 -11.68 -6.59 -4.21
CA LYS A 178 -11.30 -6.54 -5.63
C LYS A 178 -10.89 -5.11 -5.98
N MET A 179 -9.92 -4.99 -6.87
CA MET A 179 -9.38 -3.68 -7.26
C MET A 179 -9.00 -3.65 -8.73
N SER A 180 -9.04 -2.44 -9.28
CA SER A 180 -8.48 -2.05 -10.57
C SER A 180 -7.85 -0.66 -10.39
N ARG A 181 -7.30 -0.06 -11.44
CA ARG A 181 -6.74 1.30 -11.34
C ARG A 181 -7.72 2.34 -10.78
N TYR A 182 -9.00 2.24 -11.12
CA TYR A 182 -10.00 3.25 -10.78
C TYR A 182 -11.06 2.76 -9.80
N GLN A 183 -10.98 1.50 -9.36
CA GLN A 183 -12.01 0.89 -8.51
C GLN A 183 -11.39 0.12 -7.36
N ILE A 184 -12.01 0.19 -6.19
CA ILE A 184 -11.74 -0.71 -5.06
C ILE A 184 -13.05 -1.10 -4.36
N GLY A 185 -13.27 -2.41 -4.22
CA GLY A 185 -14.55 -2.94 -3.76
C GLY A 185 -15.70 -2.43 -4.63
N GLN A 186 -16.65 -1.74 -4.00
CA GLN A 186 -17.79 -1.11 -4.67
C GLN A 186 -17.56 0.35 -5.09
N TYR A 187 -16.41 0.93 -4.75
CA TYR A 187 -16.14 2.35 -4.92
C TYR A 187 -15.37 2.63 -6.21
N ASP A 188 -15.88 3.59 -6.98
CA ASP A 188 -15.19 4.19 -8.12
C ASP A 188 -14.45 5.45 -7.63
N LEU A 189 -13.13 5.42 -7.69
CA LEU A 189 -12.25 6.48 -7.24
C LEU A 189 -12.48 7.79 -8.00
N GLN A 190 -12.89 7.72 -9.27
CA GLN A 190 -13.14 8.90 -10.10
C GLN A 190 -14.43 9.64 -9.72
N ARG A 191 -15.29 9.00 -8.90
CA ARG A 191 -16.56 9.57 -8.44
C ARG A 191 -16.46 10.21 -7.06
N LEU A 192 -15.30 10.13 -6.41
CA LEU A 192 -15.03 10.83 -5.15
C LEU A 192 -15.11 12.34 -5.34
N ARG A 193 -15.76 13.02 -4.40
CA ARG A 193 -16.03 14.47 -4.46
C ARG A 193 -15.51 15.17 -3.21
N GLU A 194 -15.37 16.47 -3.32
CA GLU A 194 -15.18 17.33 -2.16
C GLU A 194 -16.38 17.17 -1.21
N GLY A 195 -16.11 17.02 0.10
CA GLY A 195 -17.14 16.81 1.12
C GLY A 195 -17.74 15.41 1.21
N ASP A 196 -17.38 14.46 0.32
CA ASP A 196 -17.78 13.03 0.45
C ASP A 196 -16.90 12.28 1.45
N ASP A 197 -16.84 12.79 2.66
CA ASP A 197 -16.03 12.25 3.74
C ASP A 197 -16.26 10.76 4.04
N PRO A 198 -17.51 10.25 4.02
CA PRO A 198 -17.77 8.83 4.19
C PRO A 198 -17.22 8.00 3.03
N GLY A 199 -17.38 8.47 1.78
CA GLY A 199 -16.85 7.78 0.59
C GLY A 199 -15.33 7.68 0.61
N TRP A 200 -14.64 8.78 0.91
CA TRP A 200 -13.19 8.78 1.08
C TRP A 200 -12.72 7.85 2.19
N SER A 201 -13.35 7.91 3.37
CA SER A 201 -12.98 7.06 4.51
C SER A 201 -13.19 5.58 4.19
N ALA A 202 -14.27 5.23 3.49
CA ALA A 202 -14.54 3.85 3.10
C ALA A 202 -13.53 3.34 2.06
N VAL A 203 -13.13 4.17 1.10
CA VAL A 203 -12.05 3.83 0.15
C VAL A 203 -10.74 3.59 0.87
N VAL A 204 -10.35 4.48 1.80
CA VAL A 204 -9.14 4.31 2.63
C VAL A 204 -9.22 3.01 3.45
N GLN A 205 -10.40 2.67 3.99
CA GLN A 205 -10.64 1.41 4.69
C GLN A 205 -10.39 0.19 3.79
N CYS A 206 -10.91 0.20 2.57
CA CYS A 206 -10.70 -0.89 1.61
C CYS A 206 -9.21 -1.03 1.25
N ILE A 207 -8.52 0.10 1.00
CA ILE A 207 -7.09 0.10 0.69
C ILE A 207 -6.30 -0.48 1.86
N ALA A 208 -6.55 -0.01 3.08
CA ALA A 208 -5.86 -0.50 4.27
C ALA A 208 -6.10 -1.99 4.52
N SER A 209 -7.32 -2.49 4.25
CA SER A 209 -7.62 -3.92 4.35
C SER A 209 -6.82 -4.76 3.37
N ASN A 210 -6.67 -4.30 2.13
CA ASN A 210 -5.83 -4.97 1.14
C ASN A 210 -4.34 -4.86 1.49
N LEU A 211 -3.88 -3.74 2.07
CA LEU A 211 -2.51 -3.58 2.57
C LEU A 211 -2.23 -4.52 3.76
N LYS A 212 -3.18 -4.67 4.68
CA LYS A 212 -3.07 -5.63 5.79
C LYS A 212 -2.94 -7.05 5.26
N TRP A 213 -3.81 -7.44 4.34
CA TRP A 213 -3.72 -8.72 3.66
C TRP A 213 -2.35 -8.91 3.00
N LEU A 214 -1.85 -7.89 2.31
CA LEU A 214 -0.54 -7.93 1.66
C LEU A 214 0.59 -8.14 2.66
N ALA A 215 0.63 -7.39 3.76
CA ALA A 215 1.66 -7.51 4.79
C ALA A 215 1.65 -8.89 5.45
N GLU A 216 0.47 -9.46 5.72
CA GLU A 216 0.35 -10.78 6.34
C GLU A 216 0.74 -11.91 5.38
N ASN A 217 0.41 -11.79 4.09
CA ASN A 217 0.65 -12.87 3.13
C ASN A 217 2.00 -12.75 2.40
N ALA A 218 2.68 -11.60 2.48
CA ALA A 218 3.93 -11.33 1.76
C ALA A 218 5.02 -12.40 1.95
N GLY A 219 5.19 -12.92 3.17
CA GLY A 219 6.18 -13.95 3.47
C GLY A 219 5.87 -15.33 2.87
N SER A 220 4.65 -15.57 2.38
CA SER A 220 4.31 -16.81 1.64
C SER A 220 4.72 -16.76 0.16
N PHE A 221 5.26 -15.62 -0.30
CA PHE A 221 5.61 -15.38 -1.71
C PHE A 221 7.11 -15.32 -1.97
N ASP A 222 7.94 -15.58 -0.96
CA ASP A 222 9.40 -15.52 -1.08
C ASP A 222 9.90 -16.72 -1.90
N PRO A 223 10.43 -16.52 -3.11
CA PRO A 223 11.11 -17.58 -3.83
C PRO A 223 12.50 -17.73 -3.19
N MET A 224 12.66 -18.70 -2.29
CA MET A 224 14.01 -19.17 -1.91
C MET A 224 14.80 -19.61 -3.14
#